data_AF-A0A6B1GR18-F1
#
_entry.id   AF-A0A6B1GR18-F1
#
_cell.length_a   1.000
_cell.length_b   1.000
_cell.length_c   1.000
_cell.angle_alpha   90.00
_cell.angle_beta   90.00
_cell.angle_gamma   90.00
#
_symmetry.space_group_name_H-M   'P 1'
#
loop_
_entity.id
_entity.type
_entity.pdbx_description
1 polymer ?
#
loop_
_entity_poly.entity_id
_entity_poly.type
_entity_poly.pdbx_seq_one_letter_code
_entity_poly.pdbx_strand_id
1 'polypeptide(L)'
;MRKNQSERILIQIAVVLALLVVVVLWQFDYLSDLYIENQLTRVGWVINSAIVALFLVGMGRMIHLFVHYRKEEIAMNAFSSAIASGKEEDIGEVLPKDSIIGQRYWTIAGFFRARTEINHNALASTLLARETSKTSFVKFINNILILAGVFGTIVSLTVALLGASTAMSATESLRGIDIVIHGMSTALSTTMTAIVSYFLFGYFYLKLLDTQSYILGWVEHETATQMIPRYQVATRSPEQALSEMLASTVETIDKFNSFINQIQSLGVAQKEMLDNFEKLNEQNMHLLSDIRSILRAGFRLRDDSNSD
;
A
#
# COMPACT_ATOMS: atom_id res chain seq x y z
N MET A 1 12.57 7.69 5.77
CA MET A 1 12.16 6.40 6.36
C MET A 1 11.04 6.64 7.35
N ARG A 2 9.86 6.02 7.14
CA ARG A 2 8.77 6.06 8.13
C ARG A 2 9.15 5.16 9.31
N LYS A 3 9.03 5.66 10.54
CA LYS A 3 9.29 4.89 11.77
C LYS A 3 8.30 3.72 11.87
N ASN A 4 8.82 2.54 12.17
CA ASN A 4 8.05 1.29 12.31
C ASN A 4 7.02 1.43 13.44
N GLN A 5 5.72 1.45 13.10
CA GLN A 5 4.65 1.57 14.11
C GLN A 5 4.47 0.27 14.87
N SER A 6 4.54 -0.85 14.16
CA SER A 6 4.42 -2.21 14.71
C SER A 6 5.46 -2.51 15.79
N GLU A 7 6.70 -2.04 15.59
CA GLU A 7 7.81 -2.22 16.54
C GLU A 7 7.56 -1.50 17.87
N ARG A 8 7.00 -0.28 17.82
CA ARG A 8 6.66 0.48 19.03
C ARG A 8 5.57 -0.21 19.84
N ILE A 9 4.56 -0.76 19.16
CA ILE A 9 3.46 -1.47 19.82
C ILE A 9 3.96 -2.80 20.43
N LEU A 10 4.84 -3.52 19.76
CA LEU A 10 5.48 -4.72 20.32
C LEU A 10 6.24 -4.42 21.62
N ILE A 11 6.99 -3.31 21.66
CA ILE A 11 7.68 -2.86 22.88
C ILE A 11 6.66 -2.52 23.98
N GLN A 12 5.56 -1.84 23.64
CA GLN A 12 4.49 -1.54 24.60
C GLN A 12 3.86 -2.82 25.16
N ILE A 13 3.60 -3.85 24.33
CA ILE A 13 3.12 -5.16 24.78
C ILE A 13 4.11 -5.76 25.78
N ALA A 14 5.41 -5.78 25.45
CA ALA A 14 6.43 -6.35 26.33
C ALA A 14 6.50 -5.62 27.67
N VAL A 15 6.47 -4.28 27.67
CA VAL A 15 6.47 -3.46 28.89
C VAL A 15 5.22 -3.72 29.73
N VAL A 16 4.04 -3.74 29.11
CA VAL A 16 2.78 -3.98 29.82
C VAL A 16 2.73 -5.40 30.41
N LEU A 17 3.19 -6.41 29.67
CA LEU A 17 3.28 -7.78 30.20
C LEU A 17 4.27 -7.88 31.36
N ALA A 18 5.43 -7.22 31.27
CA ALA A 18 6.40 -7.17 32.36
C ALA A 18 5.82 -6.50 33.60
N LEU A 19 5.12 -5.37 33.45
CA LEU A 19 4.43 -4.70 34.54
C LEU A 19 3.36 -5.58 35.18
N LEU A 20 2.61 -6.32 34.38
CA LEU A 20 1.58 -7.25 34.86
C LEU A 20 2.20 -8.36 35.71
N VAL A 21 3.33 -8.94 35.27
CA VAL A 21 4.10 -9.93 36.05
C VAL A 21 4.58 -9.33 37.37
N VAL A 22 5.12 -8.10 37.36
CA VAL A 22 5.57 -7.42 38.57
C VAL A 22 4.42 -7.21 39.55
N VAL A 23 3.24 -6.79 39.08
CA VAL A 23 2.05 -6.60 39.92
C VAL A 23 1.59 -7.92 40.53
N VAL A 24 1.58 -9.01 39.74
CA VAL A 24 1.20 -10.35 40.23
C VAL A 24 2.18 -10.85 41.30
N LEU A 25 3.49 -10.64 41.11
CA LEU A 25 4.49 -11.01 42.10
C LEU A 25 4.41 -10.17 43.37
N TRP A 26 4.10 -8.87 43.23
CA TRP A 26 3.98 -7.96 44.38
C TRP A 26 2.73 -8.24 45.22
N GLN A 27 1.62 -8.59 44.56
CA GLN A 27 0.35 -8.90 45.21
C GLN A 27 0.10 -10.40 45.35
N PHE A 28 1.18 -11.21 45.39
CA PHE A 28 1.05 -12.65 45.37
C PHE A 28 0.21 -13.18 46.54
N ASP A 29 0.47 -12.70 47.77
CA ASP A 29 -0.24 -13.13 48.98
C ASP A 29 -1.74 -12.80 48.90
N TYR A 30 -2.09 -11.60 48.47
CA TYR A 30 -3.49 -11.20 48.28
C TYR A 30 -4.18 -11.98 47.15
N LEU A 31 -3.45 -12.24 46.05
CA LEU A 31 -3.96 -13.03 44.94
C LEU A 31 -4.12 -14.51 45.32
N SER A 32 -3.21 -15.08 46.11
CA SER A 32 -3.34 -16.47 46.58
C SER A 32 -4.52 -16.62 47.50
N ASP A 33 -4.78 -15.67 48.39
CA ASP A 33 -5.95 -15.72 49.28
C ASP A 33 -7.25 -15.64 48.47
N LEU A 34 -7.31 -14.79 47.46
CA LEU A 34 -8.51 -14.55 46.65
C LEU A 34 -8.76 -15.64 45.58
N TYR A 35 -7.70 -16.21 45.00
CA TYR A 35 -7.79 -17.16 43.88
C TYR A 35 -7.45 -18.61 44.22
N ILE A 36 -6.70 -18.88 45.30
CA ILE A 36 -6.18 -20.23 45.62
C ILE A 36 -6.79 -20.75 46.93
N GLU A 37 -6.75 -19.99 48.01
CA GLU A 37 -7.20 -20.48 49.32
C GLU A 37 -8.73 -20.45 49.47
N ASN A 38 -9.40 -19.41 48.96
CA ASN A 38 -10.86 -19.24 49.06
C ASN A 38 -11.65 -19.76 47.84
N GLN A 39 -11.16 -20.80 47.14
CA GLN A 39 -11.88 -21.46 46.03
C GLN A 39 -12.04 -22.99 46.25
N LEU A 40 -12.84 -23.40 47.24
CA LEU A 40 -13.18 -24.82 47.49
C LEU A 40 -13.83 -25.53 46.28
N THR A 41 -14.46 -24.80 45.36
CA THR A 41 -15.18 -25.39 44.22
C THR A 41 -14.26 -25.51 43.00
N ARG A 42 -13.95 -26.75 42.62
CA ARG A 42 -13.11 -27.11 41.45
C ARG A 42 -13.53 -26.40 40.15
N VAL A 43 -14.79 -25.98 40.05
CA VAL A 43 -15.36 -25.27 38.90
C VAL A 43 -14.80 -23.85 38.74
N GLY A 44 -14.58 -23.11 39.84
CA GLY A 44 -14.03 -21.75 39.80
C GLY A 44 -12.64 -21.70 39.20
N TRP A 45 -11.79 -22.63 39.65
CA TRP A 45 -10.43 -22.80 39.15
C TRP A 45 -10.40 -23.11 37.65
N VAL A 46 -11.30 -23.99 37.19
CA VAL A 46 -11.39 -24.35 35.77
C VAL A 46 -11.79 -23.15 34.91
N ILE A 47 -12.82 -22.39 35.32
CA ILE A 47 -13.30 -21.24 34.53
C ILE A 47 -12.25 -20.13 34.51
N ASN A 48 -11.69 -19.77 35.66
CA ASN A 48 -10.69 -18.71 35.74
C ASN A 48 -9.43 -19.06 34.94
N SER A 49 -8.97 -20.31 35.05
CA SER A 49 -7.84 -20.81 34.25
C SER A 49 -8.15 -20.81 32.75
N ALA A 50 -9.39 -21.14 32.36
CA ALA A 50 -9.82 -21.07 30.96
C ALA A 50 -9.82 -19.64 30.43
N ILE A 51 -10.27 -18.64 31.22
CA ILE A 51 -10.22 -17.22 30.85
C ILE A 51 -8.76 -16.78 30.64
N VAL A 52 -7.88 -17.10 31.59
CA VAL A 52 -6.44 -16.76 31.50
C VAL A 52 -5.78 -17.46 30.30
N ALA A 53 -6.07 -18.74 30.08
CA ALA A 53 -5.53 -19.49 28.94
C ALA A 53 -5.99 -18.89 27.61
N LEU A 54 -7.27 -18.54 27.50
CA LEU A 54 -7.84 -17.92 26.31
C LEU A 54 -7.23 -16.53 26.06
N PHE A 55 -7.03 -15.74 27.12
CA PHE A 55 -6.30 -14.48 27.07
C PHE A 55 -4.85 -14.67 26.58
N LEU A 56 -4.09 -15.62 27.14
CA LEU A 56 -2.70 -15.87 26.75
C LEU A 56 -2.57 -16.36 25.30
N VAL A 57 -3.45 -17.27 24.87
CA VAL A 57 -3.50 -17.75 23.48
C VAL A 57 -3.82 -16.59 22.53
N GLY A 58 -4.77 -15.73 22.90
CA GLY A 58 -5.09 -14.52 22.14
C GLY A 58 -3.91 -13.57 22.03
N MET A 59 -3.24 -13.29 23.15
CA MET A 59 -2.05 -12.43 23.18
C MET A 59 -0.93 -13.00 22.31
N GLY A 60 -0.67 -14.31 22.39
CA GLY A 60 0.30 -14.98 21.53
C GLY A 60 -0.03 -14.83 20.04
N ARG A 61 -1.30 -15.01 19.65
CA ARG A 61 -1.75 -14.78 18.28
C ARG A 61 -1.56 -13.33 17.85
N MET A 62 -1.87 -12.38 18.73
CA MET A 62 -1.74 -10.95 18.45
C MET A 62 -0.28 -10.54 18.26
N ILE A 63 0.63 -11.03 19.11
CA ILE A 63 2.08 -10.84 18.97
C ILE A 63 2.56 -11.38 17.61
N HIS A 64 2.12 -12.59 17.23
CA HIS A 64 2.47 -13.16 15.92
C HIS A 64 2.02 -12.26 14.76
N LEU A 65 0.83 -11.67 14.84
CA LEU A 65 0.32 -10.74 13.82
C LEU A 65 1.12 -9.43 13.80
N PHE A 66 1.47 -8.86 14.94
CA PHE A 66 2.34 -7.67 14.98
C PHE A 66 3.74 -7.95 14.40
N VAL A 67 4.31 -9.13 14.66
CA VAL A 67 5.59 -9.53 14.06
C VAL A 67 5.46 -9.67 12.55
N HIS A 68 4.35 -10.22 12.05
CA HIS A 68 4.05 -10.25 10.62
C HIS A 68 3.98 -8.84 10.03
N TYR A 69 3.20 -7.94 10.65
CA TYR A 69 3.07 -6.55 10.19
C TYR A 69 4.38 -5.75 10.27
N ARG A 70 5.24 -6.03 11.25
CA ARG A 70 6.60 -5.47 11.28
C ARG A 70 7.43 -5.90 10.06
N LYS A 71 7.34 -7.17 9.63
CA LYS A 71 8.02 -7.63 8.40
C LYS A 71 7.48 -6.92 7.16
N GLU A 72 6.17 -6.70 7.10
CA GLU A 72 5.54 -5.92 6.03
C GLU A 72 6.01 -4.46 6.01
N GLU A 73 6.13 -3.79 7.16
CA GLU A 73 6.69 -2.44 7.25
C GLU A 73 8.13 -2.36 6.73
N ILE A 74 8.95 -3.38 7.02
CA ILE A 74 10.33 -3.46 6.51
C ILE A 74 10.33 -3.62 4.98
N ALA A 75 9.49 -4.51 4.45
CA ALA A 75 9.37 -4.71 3.00
C ALA A 75 8.87 -3.45 2.29
N MET A 76 7.90 -2.73 2.88
CA MET A 76 7.42 -1.45 2.38
C MET A 76 8.51 -0.37 2.39
N ASN A 77 9.29 -0.26 3.46
CA ASN A 77 10.40 0.68 3.52
C ASN A 77 11.48 0.35 2.47
N ALA A 78 11.77 -0.94 2.26
CA ALA A 78 12.70 -1.39 1.22
C ALA A 78 12.18 -1.03 -0.18
N PHE A 79 10.88 -1.26 -0.45
CA PHE A 79 10.22 -0.87 -1.68
C PHE A 79 10.34 0.63 -1.97
N SER A 80 9.89 1.48 -1.03
CA SER A 80 9.92 2.93 -1.20
C SER A 80 11.35 3.46 -1.39
N SER A 81 12.33 2.84 -0.72
CA SER A 81 13.75 3.21 -0.88
C SER A 81 14.31 2.81 -2.24
N ALA A 82 13.96 1.61 -2.74
CA ALA A 82 14.37 1.14 -4.07
C ALA A 82 13.82 2.08 -5.16
N ILE A 83 12.53 2.44 -5.08
CA ILE A 83 11.91 3.41 -5.99
C ILE A 83 12.58 4.78 -5.92
N ALA A 84 12.80 5.31 -4.70
CA ALA A 84 13.44 6.63 -4.54
C ALA A 84 14.88 6.67 -5.07
N SER A 85 15.59 5.54 -5.05
CA SER A 85 16.96 5.43 -5.55
C SER A 85 17.06 5.20 -7.07
N GLY A 86 15.93 5.05 -7.78
CA GLY A 86 15.91 4.77 -9.22
C GLY A 86 16.44 3.39 -9.62
N LYS A 87 16.65 2.48 -8.65
CA LYS A 87 17.14 1.11 -8.89
C LYS A 87 15.98 0.16 -9.20
N GLU A 88 15.33 0.41 -10.34
CA GLU A 88 14.06 -0.24 -10.69
C GLU A 88 14.22 -1.71 -11.10
N GLU A 89 15.35 -2.07 -11.74
CA GLU A 89 15.65 -3.45 -12.13
C GLU A 89 15.82 -4.38 -10.91
N ASP A 90 16.18 -3.82 -9.75
CA ASP A 90 16.51 -4.55 -8.53
C ASP A 90 15.30 -4.75 -7.60
N ILE A 91 14.15 -4.11 -7.90
CA ILE A 91 12.95 -4.18 -7.04
C ILE A 91 12.48 -5.64 -6.84
N GLY A 92 12.61 -6.47 -7.89
CA GLY A 92 12.24 -7.88 -7.83
C GLY A 92 13.19 -8.76 -7.00
N GLU A 93 14.44 -8.34 -6.82
CA GLU A 93 15.46 -9.06 -6.04
C GLU A 93 15.45 -8.64 -4.56
N VAL A 94 15.16 -7.36 -4.29
CA VAL A 94 15.13 -6.80 -2.94
C VAL A 94 13.85 -7.16 -2.17
N LEU A 95 12.73 -7.43 -2.87
CA LEU A 95 11.43 -7.67 -2.24
C LEU A 95 11.19 -9.15 -1.89
N PRO A 96 10.83 -9.46 -0.63
CA PRO A 96 10.31 -10.77 -0.28
C PRO A 96 9.02 -11.07 -1.05
N LYS A 97 8.99 -12.19 -1.78
CA LYS A 97 7.81 -12.63 -2.56
C LYS A 97 6.56 -12.85 -1.71
N ASP A 98 6.73 -13.17 -0.43
CA ASP A 98 5.62 -13.41 0.49
C ASP A 98 5.06 -12.13 1.13
N SER A 99 5.74 -10.99 0.96
CA SER A 99 5.23 -9.70 1.46
C SER A 99 4.02 -9.24 0.66
N ILE A 100 3.14 -8.48 1.30
CA ILE A 100 1.95 -7.89 0.69
C ILE A 100 2.35 -7.06 -0.54
N ILE A 101 3.37 -6.22 -0.39
CA ILE A 101 3.85 -5.36 -1.47
C ILE A 101 4.57 -6.13 -2.57
N GLY A 102 5.32 -7.18 -2.22
CA GLY A 102 5.94 -8.07 -3.19
C GLY A 102 4.90 -8.79 -4.04
N GLN A 103 3.88 -9.38 -3.42
CA GLN A 103 2.76 -10.01 -4.13
C GLN A 103 2.02 -9.01 -5.02
N ARG A 104 1.79 -7.79 -4.51
CA ARG A 104 1.16 -6.71 -5.28
C ARG A 104 1.99 -6.35 -6.51
N TYR A 105 3.30 -6.14 -6.35
CA TYR A 105 4.23 -5.84 -7.44
C TYR A 105 4.21 -6.92 -8.53
N TRP A 106 4.40 -8.18 -8.14
CA TRP A 106 4.42 -9.29 -9.11
C TRP A 106 3.07 -9.51 -9.80
N THR A 107 1.96 -9.27 -9.10
CA THR A 107 0.61 -9.36 -9.69
C THR A 107 0.40 -8.28 -10.75
N ILE A 108 0.76 -7.02 -10.44
CA ILE A 108 0.66 -5.90 -11.39
C ILE A 108 1.60 -6.11 -12.58
N ALA A 109 2.84 -6.52 -12.34
CA ALA A 109 3.79 -6.85 -13.40
C ALA A 109 3.30 -8.02 -14.27
N GLY A 110 2.58 -8.99 -13.70
CA GLY A 110 1.92 -10.07 -14.42
C GLY A 110 0.81 -9.56 -15.35
N PHE A 111 -0.09 -8.70 -14.85
CA PHE A 111 -1.14 -8.08 -15.66
C PHE A 111 -0.58 -7.24 -16.80
N PHE A 112 0.51 -6.52 -16.55
CA PHE A 112 1.23 -5.78 -17.57
C PHE A 112 1.73 -6.68 -18.70
N ARG A 113 2.40 -7.80 -18.35
CA ARG A 113 2.91 -8.77 -19.34
C ARG A 113 1.79 -9.41 -20.15
N ALA A 114 0.63 -9.64 -19.53
CA ALA A 114 -0.56 -10.18 -20.18
C ALA A 114 -1.38 -9.13 -20.97
N ARG A 115 -0.98 -7.84 -20.93
CA ARG A 115 -1.73 -6.71 -21.51
C ARG A 115 -3.18 -6.63 -21.04
N THR A 116 -3.44 -6.96 -19.78
CA THR A 116 -4.77 -6.88 -19.17
C THR A 116 -4.90 -5.60 -18.37
N GLU A 117 -6.11 -5.04 -18.33
CA GLU A 117 -6.40 -3.89 -17.47
C GLU A 117 -6.21 -4.24 -15.99
N ILE A 118 -5.66 -3.30 -15.24
CA ILE A 118 -5.43 -3.46 -13.80
C ILE A 118 -6.67 -2.96 -13.07
N ASN A 119 -7.45 -3.89 -12.50
CA ASN A 119 -8.57 -3.51 -11.62
C ASN A 119 -8.06 -3.27 -10.19
N HIS A 120 -7.75 -2.01 -9.89
CA HIS A 120 -7.25 -1.60 -8.57
C HIS A 120 -8.26 -1.90 -7.43
N ASN A 121 -9.56 -1.69 -7.68
CA ASN A 121 -10.59 -1.97 -6.68
C ASN A 121 -10.67 -3.46 -6.31
N ALA A 122 -10.52 -4.36 -7.30
CA ALA A 122 -10.46 -5.80 -7.06
C ALA A 122 -9.21 -6.19 -6.26
N LEU A 123 -8.07 -5.58 -6.58
CA LEU A 123 -6.80 -5.79 -5.87
C LEU A 123 -6.86 -5.34 -4.40
N ALA A 124 -7.46 -4.18 -4.13
CA ALA A 124 -7.62 -3.63 -2.79
C ALA A 124 -8.62 -4.44 -1.96
N SER A 125 -9.79 -4.77 -2.52
CA SER A 125 -10.84 -5.54 -1.82
C SER A 125 -10.39 -6.97 -1.48
N THR A 126 -9.70 -7.64 -2.40
CA THR A 126 -9.14 -8.99 -2.16
C THR A 126 -8.08 -8.95 -1.05
N LEU A 127 -7.22 -7.93 -1.04
CA LEU A 127 -6.22 -7.77 0.01
C LEU A 127 -6.88 -7.53 1.38
N LEU A 128 -7.85 -6.61 1.44
CA LEU A 128 -8.59 -6.32 2.66
C LEU A 128 -9.30 -7.56 3.21
N ALA A 129 -9.97 -8.33 2.34
CA ALA A 129 -10.65 -9.57 2.73
C ALA A 129 -9.67 -10.59 3.31
N ARG A 130 -8.51 -10.77 2.67
CA ARG A 130 -7.46 -11.69 3.14
C ARG A 130 -6.90 -11.27 4.50
N GLU A 131 -6.59 -9.99 4.68
CA GLU A 131 -6.02 -9.50 5.94
C GLU A 131 -7.04 -9.52 7.08
N THR A 132 -8.30 -9.17 6.81
CA THR A 132 -9.38 -9.21 7.82
C THR A 132 -9.64 -10.64 8.30
N SER A 133 -9.52 -11.63 7.43
CA SER A 133 -9.66 -13.04 7.83
C SER A 133 -8.61 -13.45 8.88
N LYS A 134 -7.37 -12.93 8.79
CA LYS A 134 -6.29 -13.27 9.74
C LYS A 134 -6.55 -12.79 11.17
N THR A 135 -7.36 -11.73 11.34
CA THR A 135 -7.69 -11.12 12.64
C THR A 135 -8.99 -11.65 13.25
N SER A 136 -9.74 -12.50 12.53
CA SER A 136 -11.03 -13.05 12.98
C SER A 136 -10.97 -13.75 14.35
N PHE A 137 -9.92 -14.57 14.59
CA PHE A 137 -9.75 -15.25 15.87
C PHE A 137 -9.51 -14.28 17.04
N VAL A 138 -8.75 -13.21 16.80
CA VAL A 138 -8.48 -12.17 17.82
C VAL A 138 -9.79 -11.43 18.15
N LYS A 139 -10.61 -11.15 17.13
CA LYS A 139 -11.95 -10.57 17.31
C LYS A 139 -12.87 -11.50 18.12
N PHE A 140 -12.85 -12.80 17.85
CA PHE A 140 -13.61 -13.79 18.62
C PHE A 140 -13.19 -13.79 20.10
N ILE A 141 -11.88 -13.80 20.38
CA ILE A 141 -11.35 -13.76 21.75
C ILE A 141 -11.80 -12.50 22.50
N ASN A 142 -11.72 -11.34 21.84
CA ASN A 142 -12.15 -10.08 22.45
C ASN A 142 -13.60 -10.18 22.94
N ASN A 143 -14.49 -10.74 22.10
CA ASN A 143 -15.90 -10.86 22.43
C ASN A 143 -16.18 -11.95 23.48
N ILE A 144 -15.45 -13.06 23.44
CA ILE A 144 -15.71 -14.20 24.34
C ILE A 144 -15.15 -13.99 25.75
N LEU A 145 -14.13 -13.15 25.95
CA LEU A 145 -13.52 -12.90 27.27
C LEU A 145 -14.54 -12.40 28.29
N ILE A 146 -15.38 -11.42 27.93
CA ILE A 146 -16.44 -10.91 28.80
C ILE A 146 -17.54 -11.94 29.00
N LEU A 147 -17.95 -12.63 27.93
CA LEU A 147 -18.98 -13.67 28.01
C LEU A 147 -18.54 -14.84 28.91
N ALA A 148 -17.26 -15.21 28.89
CA ALA A 148 -16.69 -16.21 29.78
C ALA A 148 -16.72 -15.76 31.25
N GLY A 149 -16.49 -14.47 31.52
CA GLY A 149 -16.67 -13.89 32.85
C GLY A 149 -18.12 -13.97 33.34
N VAL A 150 -19.08 -13.55 32.50
CA VAL A 150 -20.51 -13.64 32.81
C VAL A 150 -20.93 -15.10 33.02
N PHE A 151 -20.48 -16.03 32.17
CA PHE A 151 -20.70 -17.46 32.37
C PHE A 151 -20.14 -17.95 33.70
N GLY A 152 -18.94 -17.51 34.07
CA GLY A 152 -18.34 -17.76 35.38
C GLY A 152 -19.23 -17.36 36.54
N THR A 153 -19.85 -16.18 36.49
CA THR A 153 -20.81 -15.75 37.53
C THR A 153 -22.02 -16.63 37.63
N ILE A 154 -22.62 -17.01 36.49
CA ILE A 154 -23.85 -17.80 36.45
C ILE A 154 -23.61 -19.16 37.10
N VAL A 155 -22.49 -19.80 36.73
CA VAL A 155 -22.11 -21.10 37.28
C VAL A 155 -21.81 -20.98 38.78
N SER A 156 -21.06 -19.96 39.19
CA SER A 156 -20.66 -19.77 40.58
C SER A 156 -21.86 -19.45 41.49
N LEU A 157 -22.81 -18.64 41.01
CA LEU A 157 -24.04 -18.32 41.72
C LEU A 157 -24.98 -19.53 41.82
N THR A 158 -25.01 -20.38 40.79
CA THR A 158 -25.74 -21.66 40.83
C THR A 158 -25.17 -22.59 41.91
N VAL A 159 -23.84 -22.67 42.03
CA VAL A 159 -23.18 -23.43 43.10
C VAL A 159 -23.47 -22.83 44.48
N ALA A 160 -23.49 -21.50 44.60
CA ALA A 160 -23.86 -20.83 45.84
C ALA A 160 -25.31 -21.15 46.25
N LEU A 161 -26.26 -21.14 45.31
CA LEU A 161 -27.66 -21.50 45.59
C LEU A 161 -27.82 -22.97 46.02
N LEU A 162 -27.06 -23.89 45.42
CA LEU A 162 -26.99 -25.28 45.86
C LEU A 162 -26.45 -25.38 47.30
N GLY A 163 -25.39 -24.62 47.61
CA GLY A 163 -24.84 -24.50 48.96
C GLY A 163 -25.88 -24.02 49.98
N ALA A 164 -26.64 -22.98 49.64
CA ALA A 164 -27.69 -22.45 50.49
C ALA A 164 -28.78 -23.49 50.78
N SER A 165 -29.18 -24.26 49.76
CA SER A 165 -30.15 -25.36 49.94
C SER A 165 -29.63 -26.44 50.90
N THR A 166 -28.35 -26.80 50.83
CA THR A 166 -27.74 -27.76 51.78
C THR A 166 -27.61 -27.18 53.19
N ALA A 167 -27.35 -25.88 53.33
CA ALA A 167 -27.22 -25.19 54.62
C ALA A 167 -28.53 -25.19 55.43
N MET A 168 -29.68 -25.21 54.75
CA MET A 168 -31.01 -25.28 55.38
C MET A 168 -31.29 -26.64 56.03
N SER A 169 -30.49 -27.67 55.74
CA SER A 169 -30.59 -29.00 56.36
C SER A 169 -29.79 -29.02 57.67
N ALA A 170 -30.45 -29.32 58.79
CA ALA A 170 -29.91 -29.15 60.15
C ALA A 170 -28.58 -29.89 60.45
N THR A 171 -28.23 -30.91 59.68
CA THR A 171 -27.02 -31.74 59.88
C THR A 171 -25.78 -31.19 59.15
N GLU A 172 -25.93 -30.30 58.15
CA GLU A 172 -24.83 -29.83 57.29
C GLU A 172 -24.71 -28.30 57.20
N SER A 173 -25.30 -27.55 58.13
CA SER A 173 -25.44 -26.08 58.08
C SER A 173 -24.12 -25.33 57.88
N LEU A 174 -23.05 -25.71 58.59
CA LEU A 174 -21.72 -25.09 58.46
C LEU A 174 -21.09 -25.33 57.07
N ARG A 175 -21.26 -26.52 56.49
CA ARG A 175 -20.70 -26.88 55.19
C ARG A 175 -21.44 -26.17 54.04
N GLY A 176 -22.76 -26.06 54.14
CA GLY A 176 -23.56 -25.35 53.15
C GLY A 176 -23.26 -23.85 53.10
N ILE A 177 -23.04 -23.21 54.25
CA ILE A 177 -22.65 -21.78 54.33
C ILE A 177 -21.27 -21.55 53.68
N ASP A 178 -20.31 -22.45 53.93
CA ASP A 178 -18.98 -22.35 53.33
C ASP A 178 -19.03 -22.40 51.79
N ILE A 179 -19.84 -23.30 51.23
CA ILE A 179 -20.06 -23.41 49.77
C ILE A 179 -20.68 -22.13 49.19
N VAL A 180 -21.58 -21.47 49.93
CA VAL A 180 -22.21 -20.21 49.49
C VAL A 180 -21.17 -19.08 49.39
N ILE A 181 -20.36 -18.90 50.44
CA ILE A 181 -19.34 -17.84 50.50
C ILE A 181 -18.34 -18.04 49.35
N HIS A 182 -17.88 -19.26 49.15
CA HIS A 182 -16.96 -19.62 48.08
C HIS A 182 -17.57 -19.42 46.69
N GLY A 183 -18.84 -19.76 46.48
CA GLY A 183 -19.55 -19.52 45.23
C GLY A 183 -19.68 -18.03 44.90
N MET A 184 -19.97 -17.19 45.89
CA MET A 184 -20.02 -15.73 45.69
C MET A 184 -18.63 -15.14 45.40
N SER A 185 -17.60 -15.56 46.14
CA SER A 185 -16.22 -15.12 45.91
C SER A 185 -15.73 -15.52 44.50
N THR A 186 -16.02 -16.75 44.08
CA THR A 186 -15.68 -17.24 42.73
C THR A 186 -16.37 -16.44 41.62
N ALA A 187 -17.64 -16.03 41.82
CA ALA A 187 -18.34 -15.17 40.87
C ALA A 187 -17.64 -13.81 40.70
N LEU A 188 -17.22 -13.20 41.80
CA LEU A 188 -16.52 -11.91 41.78
C LEU A 188 -15.12 -12.03 41.16
N SER A 189 -14.38 -13.07 41.55
CA SER A 189 -13.05 -13.37 41.03
C SER A 189 -13.06 -13.60 39.51
N THR A 190 -14.00 -14.41 39.00
CA THR A 190 -14.11 -14.69 37.55
C THR A 190 -14.47 -13.45 36.73
N THR A 191 -15.33 -12.57 37.24
CA THR A 191 -15.64 -11.30 36.56
C THR A 191 -14.46 -10.35 36.56
N MET A 192 -13.76 -10.22 37.69
CA MET A 192 -12.58 -9.39 37.79
C MET A 192 -11.51 -9.82 36.78
N THR A 193 -11.21 -11.12 36.70
CA THR A 193 -10.24 -11.64 35.72
C THR A 193 -10.68 -11.38 34.28
N ALA A 194 -11.95 -11.64 33.96
CA ALA A 194 -12.48 -11.43 32.61
C ALA A 194 -12.39 -9.96 32.18
N ILE A 195 -12.75 -9.03 33.08
CA ILE A 195 -12.73 -7.59 32.83
C ILE A 195 -11.29 -7.11 32.60
N VAL A 196 -10.36 -7.45 33.50
CA VAL A 196 -8.95 -7.05 33.37
C VAL A 196 -8.34 -7.61 32.09
N SER A 197 -8.59 -8.88 31.79
CA SER A 197 -8.11 -9.53 30.57
C SER A 197 -8.70 -8.87 29.32
N TYR A 198 -10.00 -8.56 29.32
CA TYR A 198 -10.68 -7.88 28.23
C TYR A 198 -10.13 -6.47 27.99
N PHE A 199 -9.92 -5.67 29.04
CA PHE A 199 -9.40 -4.31 28.89
C PHE A 199 -8.01 -4.30 28.24
N LEU A 200 -7.12 -5.15 28.76
CA LEU A 200 -5.75 -5.21 28.27
C LEU A 200 -5.68 -5.79 26.86
N PHE A 201 -6.42 -6.87 26.60
CA PHE A 201 -6.52 -7.46 25.27
C PHE A 201 -7.16 -6.50 24.25
N GLY A 202 -8.26 -5.85 24.63
CA GLY A 202 -9.02 -4.91 23.81
C GLY A 202 -8.19 -3.71 23.38
N TYR A 203 -7.35 -3.17 24.26
CA TYR A 203 -6.42 -2.09 23.92
C TYR A 203 -5.48 -2.49 22.78
N PHE A 204 -4.80 -3.63 22.91
CA PHE A 204 -3.86 -4.08 21.87
C PHE A 204 -4.57 -4.58 20.62
N TYR A 205 -5.79 -5.09 20.74
CA TYR A 205 -6.64 -5.41 19.59
C TYR A 205 -6.95 -4.15 18.76
N LEU A 206 -7.31 -3.03 19.39
CA LEU A 206 -7.48 -1.76 18.68
C LEU A 206 -6.20 -1.32 17.99
N LYS A 207 -5.04 -1.43 18.68
CA LYS A 207 -3.75 -1.12 18.07
C LYS A 207 -3.39 -2.02 16.89
N LEU A 208 -3.82 -3.27 16.92
CA LEU A 208 -3.64 -4.19 15.80
C LEU A 208 -4.45 -3.74 14.60
N LEU A 209 -5.71 -3.34 14.80
CA LEU A 209 -6.57 -2.82 13.74
C LEU A 209 -6.00 -1.52 13.14
N ASP A 210 -5.53 -0.59 13.98
CA ASP A 210 -4.86 0.64 13.54
C ASP A 210 -3.66 0.32 12.63
N THR A 211 -2.82 -0.63 13.06
CA THR A 211 -1.62 -1.06 12.32
C THR A 211 -1.98 -1.71 10.99
N GLN A 212 -2.99 -2.58 11.00
CA GLN A 212 -3.50 -3.23 9.79
C GLN A 212 -4.01 -2.19 8.78
N SER A 213 -4.87 -1.27 9.22
CA SER A 213 -5.38 -0.19 8.38
C SER A 213 -4.26 0.71 7.84
N TYR A 214 -3.25 1.00 8.67
CA TYR A 214 -2.09 1.78 8.26
C TYR A 214 -1.28 1.10 7.14
N ILE A 215 -0.93 -0.18 7.30
CA ILE A 215 -0.15 -0.92 6.30
C ILE A 215 -0.93 -1.09 5.00
N LEU A 216 -2.22 -1.46 5.09
CA LEU A 216 -3.08 -1.56 3.93
C LEU A 216 -3.18 -0.22 3.20
N GLY A 217 -3.45 0.87 3.93
CA GLY A 217 -3.50 2.21 3.35
C GLY A 217 -2.17 2.63 2.71
N TRP A 218 -1.04 2.24 3.28
CA TRP A 218 0.27 2.51 2.70
C TRP A 218 0.50 1.72 1.41
N VAL A 219 0.19 0.42 1.38
CA VAL A 219 0.27 -0.41 0.17
C VAL A 219 -0.61 0.18 -0.94
N GLU A 220 -1.85 0.56 -0.63
CA GLU A 220 -2.76 1.15 -1.62
C GLU A 220 -2.27 2.51 -2.13
N HIS A 221 -1.73 3.34 -1.24
CA HIS A 221 -1.15 4.62 -1.62
C HIS A 221 0.03 4.46 -2.60
N GLU A 222 0.98 3.57 -2.27
CA GLU A 222 2.15 3.31 -3.13
C GLU A 222 1.74 2.61 -4.43
N THR A 223 0.73 1.73 -4.38
CA THR A 223 0.17 1.12 -5.59
C THR A 223 -0.42 2.17 -6.53
N ALA A 224 -1.23 3.09 -6.00
CA ALA A 224 -1.89 4.13 -6.78
C ALA A 224 -0.93 5.18 -7.33
N THR A 225 0.08 5.58 -6.53
CA THR A 225 0.97 6.69 -6.88
C THR A 225 2.20 6.25 -7.65
N GLN A 226 2.73 5.06 -7.37
CA GLN A 226 3.96 4.56 -7.99
C GLN A 226 3.72 3.42 -8.98
N MET A 227 2.96 2.39 -8.61
CA MET A 227 2.84 1.20 -9.46
C MET A 227 1.92 1.41 -10.65
N ILE A 228 0.68 1.86 -10.43
CA ILE A 228 -0.34 1.96 -11.48
C ILE A 228 0.10 2.86 -12.64
N PRO A 229 0.59 4.11 -12.42
CA PRO A 229 1.03 4.96 -13.52
C PRO A 229 2.16 4.34 -14.35
N ARG A 230 3.04 3.56 -13.72
CA ARG A 230 4.17 2.92 -14.42
C ARG A 230 3.73 1.75 -15.31
N TYR A 231 2.79 0.93 -14.84
CA TYR A 231 2.36 -0.26 -15.56
C TYR A 231 1.12 -0.03 -16.45
N GLN A 232 0.30 0.98 -16.21
CA GLN A 232 -0.92 1.21 -17.02
C GLN A 232 -0.65 1.98 -18.32
N VAL A 233 0.46 2.72 -18.43
CA VAL A 233 0.79 3.53 -19.62
C VAL A 233 1.05 2.68 -20.87
N ALA A 234 1.42 1.40 -20.76
CA ALA A 234 1.60 0.53 -21.94
C ALA A 234 0.34 -0.23 -22.37
N THR A 235 -0.77 -0.14 -21.63
CA THR A 235 -2.06 -0.69 -22.03
C THR A 235 -2.94 0.41 -22.63
N ARG A 236 -2.35 1.31 -23.43
CA ARG A 236 -3.14 2.19 -24.32
C ARG A 236 -3.95 1.28 -25.24
N SER A 237 -5.25 1.55 -25.37
CA SER A 237 -6.09 0.79 -26.31
C SER A 237 -5.50 0.93 -27.72
N PRO A 238 -5.52 -0.13 -28.55
CA PRO A 238 -5.04 -0.08 -29.93
C PRO A 238 -5.66 1.08 -30.74
N GLU A 239 -6.87 1.48 -30.38
CA GLU A 239 -7.63 2.58 -30.97
C GLU A 239 -7.00 3.96 -30.70
N GLN A 240 -6.48 4.20 -29.48
CA GLN A 240 -5.78 5.44 -29.16
C GLN A 240 -4.42 5.51 -29.84
N ALA A 241 -3.68 4.40 -29.90
CA ALA A 241 -2.43 4.31 -30.64
C ALA A 241 -2.63 4.54 -32.14
N LEU A 242 -3.71 4.00 -32.73
CA LEU A 242 -4.11 4.27 -34.11
C LEU A 242 -4.48 5.73 -34.32
N SER A 243 -5.21 6.34 -33.39
CA SER A 243 -5.58 7.76 -33.49
C SER A 243 -4.37 8.68 -33.41
N GLU A 244 -3.39 8.39 -32.54
CA GLU A 244 -2.13 9.14 -32.46
C GLU A 244 -1.25 8.93 -33.69
N MET A 245 -1.18 7.70 -34.23
CA MET A 245 -0.48 7.42 -35.48
C MET A 245 -1.14 8.13 -36.67
N LEU A 246 -2.46 8.16 -36.73
CA LEU A 246 -3.20 8.91 -37.75
C LEU A 246 -2.97 10.41 -37.60
N ALA A 247 -3.00 10.94 -36.38
CA ALA A 247 -2.72 12.34 -36.11
C ALA A 247 -1.28 12.72 -36.49
N SER A 248 -0.28 11.89 -36.15
CA SER A 248 1.11 12.12 -36.53
C SER A 248 1.30 11.98 -38.04
N THR A 249 0.56 11.09 -38.70
CA THR A 249 0.59 10.94 -40.16
C THR A 249 0.01 12.17 -40.84
N VAL A 250 -1.12 12.71 -40.34
CA VAL A 250 -1.71 13.96 -40.83
C VAL A 250 -0.74 15.13 -40.64
N GLU A 251 -0.14 15.26 -39.46
CA GLU A 251 0.86 16.30 -39.19
C GLU A 251 2.09 16.16 -40.10
N THR A 252 2.52 14.93 -40.39
CA THR A 252 3.63 14.66 -41.31
C THR A 252 3.25 15.03 -42.75
N ILE A 253 2.01 14.75 -43.17
CA ILE A 253 1.49 15.15 -44.48
C ILE A 253 1.44 16.68 -44.60
N ASP A 254 1.00 17.40 -43.56
CA ASP A 254 0.99 18.86 -43.57
C ASP A 254 2.40 19.45 -43.65
N LYS A 255 3.35 18.91 -42.88
CA LYS A 255 4.77 19.29 -42.99
C LYS A 255 5.32 19.00 -44.39
N PHE A 256 4.97 17.85 -44.97
CA PHE A 256 5.40 17.49 -46.32
C PHE A 256 4.81 18.41 -47.40
N ASN A 257 3.54 18.78 -47.30
CA ASN A 257 2.91 19.75 -48.19
C ASN A 257 3.55 21.13 -48.08
N SER A 258 3.86 21.57 -46.86
CA SER A 258 4.57 22.84 -46.64
C SER A 258 5.97 22.83 -47.26
N PHE A 259 6.66 21.69 -47.19
CA PHE A 259 7.97 21.49 -47.81
C PHE A 259 7.90 21.50 -49.34
N ILE A 260 6.89 20.84 -49.95
CA ILE A 260 6.66 20.91 -51.40
C ILE A 260 6.42 22.35 -51.85
N ASN A 261 5.59 23.10 -51.13
CA ASN A 261 5.32 24.50 -51.45
C ASN A 261 6.59 25.36 -51.36
N GLN A 262 7.47 25.07 -50.41
CA GLN A 262 8.77 25.73 -50.27
C GLN A 262 9.75 25.37 -51.40
N ILE A 263 9.74 24.12 -51.88
CA ILE A 263 10.53 23.72 -53.05
C ILE A 263 10.01 24.40 -54.32
N GLN A 264 8.69 24.50 -54.49
CA GLN A 264 8.10 25.17 -55.65
C GLN A 264 8.45 26.66 -55.66
N SER A 265 8.39 27.34 -54.51
CA SER A 265 8.79 28.75 -54.43
C SER A 265 10.29 28.96 -54.66
N LEU A 266 11.14 28.03 -54.20
CA LEU A 266 12.58 28.01 -54.55
C LEU A 266 12.80 27.83 -56.05
N GLY A 267 12.05 26.95 -56.71
CA GLY A 267 12.13 26.75 -58.16
C GLY A 267 11.71 28.00 -58.96
N VAL A 268 10.66 28.70 -58.51
CA VAL A 268 10.23 29.97 -59.10
C VAL A 268 11.29 31.05 -58.89
N ALA A 269 11.83 31.19 -57.68
CA ALA A 269 12.88 32.16 -57.38
C ALA A 269 14.18 31.88 -58.16
N GLN A 270 14.54 30.62 -58.35
CA GLN A 270 15.71 30.23 -59.15
C GLN A 270 15.51 30.55 -60.63
N LYS A 271 14.31 30.32 -61.17
CA LYS A 271 13.95 30.71 -62.53
C LYS A 271 14.00 32.22 -62.73
N GLU A 272 13.44 32.98 -61.79
CA GLU A 272 13.46 34.45 -61.83
C GLU A 272 14.90 35.01 -61.74
N MET A 273 15.76 34.37 -60.95
CA MET A 273 17.18 34.71 -60.90
C MET A 273 17.88 34.43 -62.23
N LEU A 274 17.55 33.32 -62.91
CA LEU A 274 18.09 32.98 -64.24
C LEU A 274 17.65 34.00 -65.29
N ASP A 275 16.36 34.32 -65.35
CA ASP A 275 15.79 35.33 -66.28
C ASP A 275 16.43 36.71 -66.07
N ASN A 276 16.66 37.10 -64.80
CA ASN A 276 17.35 38.35 -64.48
C ASN A 276 18.81 38.32 -64.90
N PHE A 277 19.50 37.19 -64.75
CA PHE A 277 20.89 37.03 -65.18
C PHE A 277 21.01 37.11 -66.72
N GLU A 278 20.06 36.50 -67.44
CA GLU A 278 19.97 36.56 -68.90
C GLU A 278 19.75 37.99 -69.38
N LYS A 279 18.80 38.73 -68.79
CA LYS A 279 18.58 40.16 -69.07
C LYS A 279 19.79 41.04 -68.78
N LEU A 280 20.49 40.78 -67.67
CA LEU A 280 21.72 41.51 -67.31
C LEU A 280 22.84 41.25 -68.33
N ASN A 281 22.92 40.02 -68.83
CA ASN A 281 23.90 39.64 -69.84
C ASN A 281 23.58 40.27 -71.20
N GLU A 282 22.31 40.31 -71.61
CA GLU A 282 21.87 41.04 -72.81
C GLU A 282 22.17 42.54 -72.73
N GLN A 283 21.87 43.18 -71.59
CA GLN A 283 22.20 44.59 -71.37
C GLN A 283 23.71 44.86 -71.42
N ASN A 284 24.53 44.00 -70.81
CA ASN A 284 25.98 44.11 -70.88
C ASN A 284 26.50 43.92 -72.31
N MET A 285 25.90 43.02 -73.10
CA MET A 285 26.27 42.82 -74.49
C MET A 285 25.96 44.06 -75.36
N HIS A 286 24.85 44.75 -75.08
CA HIS A 286 24.54 46.06 -75.68
C HIS A 286 25.54 47.15 -75.27
N LEU A 287 25.89 47.24 -73.99
CA LEU A 287 26.91 48.19 -73.51
C LEU A 287 28.29 47.93 -74.14
N LEU A 288 28.67 46.65 -74.31
CA LEU A 288 29.89 46.28 -75.01
C LEU A 288 29.84 46.62 -76.50
N SER A 289 28.67 46.52 -77.14
CA SER A 289 28.45 46.99 -78.52
C SER A 289 28.60 48.51 -78.63
N ASP A 290 28.08 49.27 -77.67
CA ASP A 290 28.19 50.73 -77.64
C ASP A 290 29.61 51.20 -77.31
N ILE A 291 30.29 50.53 -76.38
CA ILE A 291 31.72 50.77 -76.11
C ILE A 291 32.55 50.46 -77.37
N ARG A 292 32.23 49.37 -78.09
CA ARG A 292 32.88 49.04 -79.37
C ARG A 292 32.61 50.13 -80.41
N SER A 293 31.40 50.68 -80.51
CA SER A 293 31.09 51.74 -81.48
C SER A 293 31.78 53.07 -81.14
N ILE A 294 31.85 53.44 -79.86
CA ILE A 294 32.53 54.63 -79.36
C ILE A 294 34.05 54.52 -79.53
N LEU A 295 34.65 53.35 -79.24
CA LEU A 295 36.07 53.09 -79.50
C LEU A 295 36.38 53.14 -81.00
N ARG A 296 35.47 52.63 -81.85
CA ARG A 296 35.63 52.68 -83.32
C ARG A 296 35.56 54.10 -83.86
N ALA A 297 34.68 54.94 -83.30
CA ALA A 297 34.57 56.36 -83.64
C ALA A 297 35.77 57.19 -83.12
N GLY A 298 36.25 56.92 -81.90
CA GLY A 298 37.39 57.60 -81.28
C GLY A 298 38.74 57.29 -81.96
N PHE A 299 38.91 56.07 -82.49
CA PHE A 299 40.14 55.64 -83.17
C PHE A 299 40.13 55.81 -84.71
N ARG A 300 39.06 56.37 -85.31
CA ARG A 300 38.90 56.58 -86.77
C ARG A 300 39.37 55.39 -87.61
N LEU A 301 38.92 54.19 -87.26
CA LEU A 301 39.19 52.99 -88.05
C LEU A 301 38.36 53.05 -89.34
N ARG A 302 39.05 52.88 -90.48
CA ARG A 302 38.52 53.00 -91.85
C ARG A 302 37.34 52.03 -92.09
N ASP A 303 36.35 52.49 -92.84
CA ASP A 303 35.35 51.60 -93.43
C ASP A 303 36.06 50.64 -94.39
N ASP A 304 36.08 49.35 -94.06
CA ASP A 304 36.24 48.32 -95.09
C ASP A 304 34.86 48.13 -95.75
N SER A 305 34.50 49.13 -96.55
CA SER A 305 33.57 49.00 -97.66
C SER A 305 34.30 49.40 -98.93
N ASN A 306 35.12 48.48 -99.46
CA ASN A 306 35.16 48.10 -100.88
C ASN A 306 36.38 47.25 -101.20
N SER A 307 36.16 45.94 -101.38
CA SER A 307 36.49 45.22 -102.63
C SER A 307 36.10 43.74 -102.48
N ASP A 308 35.11 43.35 -103.29
CA ASP A 308 34.61 42.00 -103.65
C ASP A 308 33.87 41.14 -102.62
#